data_AF-A0A6P0PG14-F1
#
_entry.id   AF-A0A6P0PG14-F1
#
_cell.length_a   1.000
_cell.length_b   1.000
_cell.length_c   1.000
_cell.angle_alpha   90.00
_cell.angle_beta   90.00
_cell.angle_gamma   90.00
#
_symmetry.space_group_name_H-M   'P 1'
#
loop_
_entity.id
_entity.type
_entity.pdbx_description
1 polymer ?
#
loop_
_entity_poly.entity_id
_entity_poly.type
_entity_poly.pdbx_seq_one_letter_code
_entity_poly.pdbx_strand_id
1 'polypeptide(L)'
;MAKSHGSLTGIEAKIEYHPVFEELGELYESWQRSAVNWMQTENLSDSVVEKRLMKRFNIQWAWADSIATEATQCLSQLKTAKNNNITKLEL
;
A
#
# COMPACT_ATOMS: atom_id res chain seq x y z
N MET A 1 -8.76 16.20 44.38
CA MET A 1 -8.88 14.80 43.92
C MET A 1 -9.01 14.81 42.41
N ALA A 2 -7.99 14.35 41.69
CA ALA A 2 -7.99 14.32 40.23
C ALA A 2 -8.89 13.17 39.75
N LYS A 3 -9.86 13.48 38.90
CA LYS A 3 -10.68 12.47 38.20
C LYS A 3 -9.78 11.83 37.13
N SER A 4 -9.47 10.54 37.28
CA SER A 4 -8.71 9.81 36.27
C SER A 4 -9.51 9.75 34.97
N HIS A 5 -8.95 10.32 33.90
CA HIS A 5 -9.46 10.18 32.55
C HIS A 5 -9.52 8.69 32.18
N GLY A 6 -10.68 8.25 31.68
CA GLY A 6 -10.83 6.91 31.12
C GLY A 6 -9.76 6.71 30.04
N SER A 7 -9.00 5.63 30.20
CA SER A 7 -8.10 5.12 29.17
C SER A 7 -8.90 4.93 27.89
N LEU A 8 -8.68 5.78 26.89
CA LEU A 8 -9.05 5.50 25.51
C LEU A 8 -8.08 4.43 24.99
N THR A 9 -8.23 3.21 25.51
CA THR A 9 -7.67 2.01 24.88
C THR A 9 -8.40 1.89 23.56
N GLY A 10 -7.72 2.24 22.47
CA GLY A 10 -8.22 1.98 21.13
C GLY A 10 -8.69 0.53 21.06
N ILE A 11 -9.87 0.31 20.50
CA ILE A 11 -10.36 -1.02 20.20
C ILE A 11 -9.50 -1.52 19.04
N GLU A 12 -8.25 -1.85 19.30
CA GLU A 12 -7.48 -2.72 18.43
C GLU A 12 -8.16 -4.07 18.55
N ALA A 13 -9.11 -4.32 17.64
CA ALA A 13 -9.69 -5.63 17.50
C ALA A 13 -8.50 -6.58 17.28
N LYS A 14 -8.22 -7.42 18.28
CA LYS A 14 -7.31 -8.54 18.10
C LYS A 14 -8.00 -9.50 17.14
N ILE A 15 -7.77 -9.29 15.85
CA ILE A 15 -8.18 -10.21 14.82
C ILE A 15 -7.29 -11.44 15.01
N GLU A 16 -7.88 -12.56 15.38
CA GLU A 16 -7.16 -13.82 15.44
C GLU A 16 -6.61 -14.13 14.06
N TYR A 17 -5.35 -14.57 14.01
CA TYR A 17 -4.71 -14.92 12.77
C TYR A 17 -5.53 -16.00 12.05
N HIS A 18 -5.71 -15.80 10.74
CA HIS A 18 -6.32 -16.75 9.84
C HIS A 18 -5.48 -16.80 8.55
N PRO A 19 -5.20 -17.98 7.98
CA PRO A 19 -4.34 -18.12 6.79
C PRO A 19 -4.77 -17.25 5.59
N VAL A 20 -6.06 -16.94 5.51
CA VAL A 20 -6.61 -16.02 4.49
C VAL A 20 -5.92 -14.64 4.48
N PHE A 21 -5.40 -14.17 5.62
CA PHE A 21 -4.69 -12.89 5.69
C PHE A 21 -3.31 -12.94 5.02
N GLU A 22 -2.64 -14.09 5.01
CA GLU A 22 -1.39 -14.25 4.27
C GLU A 22 -1.64 -14.21 2.77
N GLU A 23 -2.63 -14.97 2.30
CA GLU A 23 -3.02 -14.96 0.88
C GLU A 23 -3.45 -13.56 0.42
N LEU A 24 -4.23 -12.85 1.24
CA LEU A 24 -4.60 -11.46 0.97
C LEU A 24 -3.37 -10.53 0.96
N GLY A 25 -2.41 -10.74 1.85
CA GLY A 25 -1.14 -9.99 1.88
C GLY A 25 -0.32 -10.20 0.61
N GLU A 26 -0.15 -11.45 0.18
CA GLU A 26 0.59 -11.78 -1.05
C GLU A 26 -0.07 -11.18 -2.29
N LEU A 27 -1.41 -11.24 -2.38
CA LEU A 27 -2.18 -10.62 -3.44
C LEU A 27 -2.00 -9.10 -3.44
N TYR A 28 -2.10 -8.48 -2.26
CA TYR A 28 -1.91 -7.05 -2.09
C TYR A 28 -0.54 -6.59 -2.58
N GLU A 29 0.53 -7.25 -2.13
CA GLU A 29 1.90 -6.95 -2.54
C GLU A 29 2.12 -7.16 -4.04
N SER A 30 1.48 -8.18 -4.63
CA SER A 30 1.52 -8.43 -6.08
C SER A 30 0.83 -7.31 -6.87
N TRP A 31 -0.32 -6.83 -6.39
CA TRP A 31 -1.05 -5.72 -7.01
C TRP A 31 -0.28 -4.40 -6.88
N GLN A 32 0.30 -4.13 -5.72
CA GLN A 32 1.14 -2.95 -5.50
C GLN A 32 2.37 -2.93 -6.41
N ARG A 33 3.07 -4.06 -6.56
CA ARG A 33 4.19 -4.19 -7.52
C ARG A 33 3.73 -3.94 -8.95
N SER A 34 2.57 -4.47 -9.34
CA SER A 34 2.00 -4.21 -10.67
C SER A 34 1.71 -2.72 -10.89
N ALA A 35 1.12 -2.06 -9.89
CA ALA A 35 0.84 -0.63 -9.91
C ALA A 35 2.13 0.21 -10.07
N VAL A 36 3.16 -0.05 -9.26
CA VAL A 36 4.46 0.64 -9.35
C VAL A 36 5.07 0.44 -10.74
N ASN A 37 5.05 -0.79 -11.27
CA ASN A 37 5.58 -1.08 -12.59
C ASN A 37 4.85 -0.29 -13.68
N TRP A 38 3.52 -0.25 -13.68
CA TRP A 38 2.76 0.54 -14.66
C TRP A 38 3.08 2.03 -14.58
N MET A 39 3.22 2.58 -13.38
CA MET A 39 3.61 3.98 -13.20
C MET A 39 5.03 4.25 -13.71
N GLN A 40 5.95 3.28 -13.59
CA GLN A 40 7.33 3.42 -14.05
C GLN A 40 7.50 3.26 -15.56
N THR A 41 6.87 2.24 -16.16
CA THR A 41 7.13 1.86 -17.55
C THR A 41 6.17 2.52 -18.53
N GLU A 42 4.91 2.71 -18.12
CA GLU A 42 3.85 3.29 -18.96
C GLU A 42 3.55 4.75 -18.57
N ASN A 43 4.17 5.27 -17.48
CA ASN A 43 3.99 6.63 -16.99
C ASN A 43 2.52 6.99 -16.67
N LEU A 44 1.77 6.02 -16.15
CA LEU A 44 0.36 6.19 -15.79
C LEU A 44 0.22 7.02 -14.50
N SER A 45 -0.85 7.81 -14.41
CA SER A 45 -1.27 8.46 -13.17
C SER A 45 -1.93 7.47 -12.20
N ASP A 46 -1.95 7.85 -10.93
CA ASP A 46 -2.69 7.17 -9.84
C ASP A 46 -4.13 6.81 -10.22
N SER A 47 -4.90 7.76 -10.73
CA SER A 47 -6.30 7.60 -11.14
C SER A 47 -6.51 6.63 -12.31
N VAL A 48 -5.53 6.50 -13.20
CA VAL A 48 -5.58 5.51 -14.28
C VAL A 48 -5.21 4.12 -13.75
N VAL A 49 -4.23 4.06 -12.85
CA VAL A 49 -3.84 2.81 -12.17
C VAL A 49 -4.98 2.27 -11.32
N GLU A 50 -5.65 3.11 -10.52
CA GLU A 50 -6.84 2.75 -9.74
C GLU A 50 -7.89 2.04 -10.61
N LYS A 51 -8.32 2.69 -11.69
CA LYS A 51 -9.30 2.13 -12.63
C LYS A 51 -8.82 0.82 -13.26
N ARG A 52 -7.52 0.72 -13.56
CA ARG A 52 -6.91 -0.50 -14.12
C ARG A 52 -6.88 -1.63 -13.09
N LEU A 53 -6.59 -1.35 -11.82
CA LEU A 53 -6.63 -2.32 -10.72
C LEU A 53 -8.05 -2.87 -10.56
N MET A 54 -9.05 -1.98 -10.46
CA MET A 54 -10.46 -2.36 -10.38
C MET A 54 -10.86 -3.30 -11.53
N LYS A 55 -10.50 -2.94 -12.77
CA LYS A 55 -10.85 -3.75 -13.95
C LYS A 55 -10.07 -5.07 -14.04
N ARG A 56 -8.78 -5.06 -13.73
CA ARG A 56 -7.89 -6.21 -13.94
C ARG A 56 -8.04 -7.26 -12.84
N PHE A 57 -8.18 -6.82 -11.59
CA PHE A 57 -8.19 -7.70 -10.43
C PHE A 57 -9.57 -7.80 -9.76
N ASN A 58 -10.58 -7.11 -10.31
CA ASN A 58 -11.95 -7.12 -9.78
C ASN A 58 -12.02 -6.74 -8.30
N ILE A 59 -11.24 -5.73 -7.90
CA ILE A 59 -11.22 -5.21 -6.53
C ILE A 59 -12.07 -3.95 -6.41
N GLN A 60 -12.59 -3.70 -5.21
CA GLN A 60 -13.38 -2.51 -4.92
C GLN A 60 -12.53 -1.23 -4.98
N TRP A 61 -13.19 -0.12 -5.29
CA TRP A 61 -12.55 1.19 -5.44
C TRP A 61 -11.64 1.55 -4.25
N ALA A 62 -12.09 1.39 -3.01
CA ALA A 62 -11.30 1.75 -1.83
C ALA A 62 -9.96 0.98 -1.74
N TRP A 63 -9.95 -0.30 -2.13
CA TRP A 63 -8.72 -1.08 -2.19
C TRP A 63 -7.81 -0.64 -3.34
N ALA A 64 -8.40 -0.40 -4.52
CA ALA A 64 -7.66 0.07 -5.68
C ALA A 64 -7.02 1.44 -5.45
N ASP A 65 -7.74 2.37 -4.81
CA ASP A 65 -7.26 3.71 -4.46
C ASP A 65 -6.13 3.66 -3.43
N SER A 66 -6.27 2.84 -2.38
CA SER A 66 -5.21 2.61 -1.40
C SER A 66 -3.93 2.09 -2.07
N ILE A 67 -4.05 1.07 -2.92
CA ILE A 67 -2.91 0.46 -3.62
C ILE A 67 -2.26 1.48 -4.58
N ALA A 68 -3.05 2.26 -5.32
CA ALA A 68 -2.53 3.28 -6.24
C ALA A 68 -1.81 4.41 -5.48
N THR A 69 -2.33 4.81 -4.33
CA THR A 69 -1.71 5.80 -3.45
C THR A 69 -0.37 5.30 -2.92
N GLU A 70 -0.32 4.08 -2.38
CA GLU A 70 0.93 3.51 -1.88
C GLU A 70 1.96 3.27 -2.99
N ALA A 71 1.53 2.83 -4.17
CA ALA A 71 2.41 2.71 -5.33
C ALA A 71 3.02 4.07 -5.73
N THR A 72 2.24 5.15 -5.66
CA THR A 72 2.71 6.52 -5.91
C THR A 72 3.76 6.94 -4.87
N GLN A 73 3.51 6.65 -3.60
CA GLN A 73 4.45 6.95 -2.51
C GLN A 73 5.76 6.16 -2.68
N CYS A 74 5.66 4.86 -2.94
CA CYS A 74 6.80 3.98 -3.21
C CYS A 74 7.63 4.51 -4.40
N LEU A 75 6.98 4.82 -5.52
CA LEU A 75 7.68 5.38 -6.68
C LEU A 75 8.37 6.71 -6.37
N SER A 76 7.74 7.58 -5.58
CA SER A 76 8.32 8.85 -5.15
C SER A 76 9.56 8.65 -4.27
N GLN A 77 9.51 7.69 -3.35
CA GLN A 77 10.65 7.29 -2.53
C GLN A 77 11.78 6.71 -3.39
N LEU A 78 11.48 5.84 -4.36
CA LEU A 78 12.48 5.29 -5.28
C LEU A 78 13.15 6.38 -6.13
N LYS A 79 12.38 7.34 -6.64
CA LYS A 79 12.91 8.52 -7.36
C LYS A 79 13.82 9.36 -6.46
N THR A 80 13.40 9.60 -5.22
CA THR A 80 14.19 10.35 -4.24
C THR A 80 15.48 9.63 -3.88
N ALA A 81 15.42 8.31 -3.63
CA ALA A 81 16.58 7.48 -3.35
C ALA A 81 17.58 7.50 -4.52
N LYS A 82 17.08 7.37 -5.75
CA LYS A 82 17.90 7.48 -6.96
C LYS A 82 18.58 8.86 -7.07
N ASN A 83 17.84 9.95 -6.85
CA ASN A 83 18.39 11.30 -6.88
C ASN A 83 19.46 11.53 -5.80
N ASN A 84 19.30 10.87 -4.65
CA ASN A 84 20.26 10.92 -3.53
C ASN A 84 21.41 9.91 -3.68
N ASN A 85 21.48 9.15 -4.78
CA ASN A 85 22.43 8.05 -4.99
C ASN A 85 22.46 7.03 -3.84
N ILE A 86 21.31 6.80 -3.19
CA ILE A 86 21.17 5.77 -2.16
C ILE A 86 21.17 4.42 -2.86
N THR A 87 22.24 3.66 -2.71
CA THR A 87 22.32 2.26 -3.15
C THR A 87 21.83 1.33 -2.05
N LYS A 88 21.42 0.12 -2.44
CA LYS A 88 21.03 -0.93 -1.49
C LYS A 88 22.18 -1.15 -0.50
N LEU A 89 21.90 -1.03 0.79
CA LEU A 89 22.83 -1.49 1.83
C LEU A 89 22.88 -3.02 1.75
N GLU A 90 24.07 -3.57 1.51
CA GLU A 90 24.27 -5.01 1.74
C GLU A 90 24.14 -5.25 3.24
N LEU A 91 23.18 -6.11 3.63
CA LEU A 91 22.92 -6.54 5.01
C LEU A 91 23.64 -7.86 5.28
#